data_AF-A0A7W0VIS2-F1
#
_entry.id   AF-A0A7W0VIS2-F1
#
_cell.length_a   1.000
_cell.length_b   1.000
_cell.length_c   1.000
_cell.angle_alpha   90.00
_cell.angle_beta   90.00
_cell.angle_gamma   90.00
#
_symmetry.space_group_name_H-M   'P 1'
#
loop_
_entity.id
_entity.type
_entity.pdbx_description
1 polymer ?
#
loop_
_entity_poly.entity_id
_entity_poly.type
_entity_poly.pdbx_seq_one_letter_code
_entity_poly.pdbx_strand_id
1 'polypeptide(L)'
;LERYAVMDDVTFEPIVGPAHQIWENPVEAWRAPILEGLNDHSRDDREPQVEHMRIRAGFLRYGVDVGEENFPFETPLTQFLDYGKGCYVGQEPVFRVHAQGNSAKTLRGLVVDGQAPLAHGVQIKHPAKENAGFVTSSVIDGDTTLAMGYLHRTCWTPGENVEIDGRRAVVHELPW
;
A
#
# COMPACT_ATOMS: atom_id res chain seq x y z
N LEU A 1 5.01 -21.01 1.33
CA LEU A 1 4.82 -19.93 2.31
C LEU A 1 5.58 -20.17 3.63
N GLU A 2 6.14 -21.36 3.87
CA GLU A 2 6.81 -21.75 5.15
C GLU A 2 8.16 -21.07 5.45
N ARG A 3 8.69 -20.20 4.58
CA ARG A 3 10.07 -19.69 4.71
C ARG A 3 10.23 -18.35 5.42
N TYR A 4 9.14 -17.70 5.86
CA TYR A 4 9.17 -16.31 6.33
C TYR A 4 8.39 -16.03 7.63
N ALA A 5 7.93 -17.06 8.35
CA ALA A 5 7.38 -16.84 9.69
C ALA A 5 8.53 -16.62 10.69
N VAL A 6 8.62 -15.41 11.25
CA VAL A 6 9.60 -15.03 12.25
C VAL A 6 8.93 -14.99 13.62
N MET A 7 9.57 -15.67 14.57
CA MET A 7 9.31 -15.80 16.01
C MET A 7 8.47 -17.04 16.41
N ASP A 8 9.17 -18.04 16.97
CA ASP A 8 8.63 -19.35 17.40
C ASP A 8 7.85 -19.32 18.73
N ASP A 9 7.80 -18.17 19.43
CA ASP A 9 7.12 -17.99 20.72
C ASP A 9 5.88 -17.08 20.60
N VAL A 10 4.97 -17.39 19.66
CA VAL A 10 3.66 -16.71 19.61
C VAL A 10 2.60 -17.65 20.18
N THR A 11 2.00 -17.24 21.30
CA THR A 11 0.83 -17.91 21.87
C THR A 11 -0.43 -17.27 21.29
N PHE A 12 -1.29 -18.08 20.68
CA PHE A 12 -2.58 -17.64 20.17
C PHE A 12 -3.67 -18.07 21.15
N GLU A 13 -4.44 -17.11 21.66
CA GLU A 13 -5.67 -17.39 22.40
C GLU A 13 -6.87 -17.25 21.45
N PRO A 14 -7.66 -18.31 21.23
CA PRO A 14 -8.85 -18.22 20.40
C PRO A 14 -9.91 -17.36 21.08
N ILE A 15 -10.43 -16.38 20.35
CA ILE A 15 -11.53 -15.53 20.80
C ILE A 15 -12.81 -15.88 20.04
N VAL A 16 -13.97 -15.75 20.70
CA VAL A 16 -15.29 -15.84 20.06
C VAL A 16 -15.89 -14.44 20.05
N GLY A 17 -16.16 -13.92 18.86
CA GLY A 17 -16.70 -12.58 18.66
C GLY A 17 -17.15 -12.37 17.22
N PRO A 18 -17.69 -11.18 16.90
CA PRO A 18 -18.04 -10.85 15.53
C PRO A 18 -16.79 -10.88 14.63
N ALA A 19 -16.86 -11.63 13.53
CA ALA A 19 -15.79 -11.72 12.54
C ALA A 19 -15.63 -10.43 11.72
N HIS A 20 -16.70 -9.62 11.62
CA HIS A 20 -16.64 -8.32 10.96
C HIS A 20 -16.39 -7.22 11.99
N GLN A 21 -15.48 -6.32 11.67
CA GLN A 21 -15.26 -5.07 12.40
C GLN A 21 -15.56 -3.91 11.46
N ILE A 22 -16.17 -2.86 12.00
CA ILE A 22 -16.43 -1.61 11.29
C ILE A 22 -15.54 -0.57 11.94
N TRP A 23 -14.73 0.10 11.13
CA TRP A 23 -13.84 1.18 11.57
C TRP A 23 -14.42 2.53 11.14
N GLU A 24 -14.18 3.56 11.95
CA GLU A 24 -14.68 4.90 11.64
C GLU A 24 -13.89 5.55 10.49
N ASN A 25 -12.64 5.15 10.32
CA ASN A 25 -11.76 5.65 9.27
C ASN A 25 -10.78 4.56 8.77
N PRO A 26 -10.20 4.73 7.57
CA PRO A 26 -9.27 3.75 7.00
C PRO A 26 -7.97 3.54 7.78
N VAL A 27 -7.51 4.55 8.55
CA VAL A 27 -6.26 4.45 9.33
C VAL A 27 -6.39 3.41 10.45
N GLU A 28 -7.56 3.30 11.07
CA GLU A 28 -7.81 2.31 12.11
C GLU A 28 -7.72 0.87 11.60
N ALA A 29 -8.08 0.62 10.34
CA ALA A 29 -7.95 -0.70 9.73
C ALA A 29 -6.51 -1.20 9.74
N TRP A 30 -5.52 -0.31 9.61
CA TRP A 30 -4.09 -0.67 9.67
C TRP A 30 -3.60 -1.09 11.06
N ARG A 31 -4.37 -0.79 12.11
CA ARG A 31 -4.07 -1.18 13.49
C ARG A 31 -5.00 -2.28 14.00
N ALA A 32 -5.91 -2.74 13.15
CA ALA A 32 -6.83 -3.80 13.52
C ALA A 32 -6.04 -5.09 13.81
N PRO A 33 -6.45 -5.86 14.82
CA PRO A 33 -5.90 -7.19 15.03
C PRO A 33 -6.20 -8.07 13.81
N ILE A 34 -5.24 -8.89 13.39
CA ILE A 34 -5.47 -9.91 12.38
C ILE A 34 -6.40 -10.95 13.00
N LEU A 35 -7.62 -11.04 12.48
CA LEU A 35 -8.60 -12.04 12.87
C LEU A 35 -8.69 -13.10 11.77
N GLU A 36 -8.24 -14.32 12.08
CA GLU A 36 -8.46 -15.48 11.24
C GLU A 36 -9.68 -16.26 11.73
N GLY A 37 -10.62 -16.52 10.83
CA GLY A 37 -11.82 -17.28 11.16
C GLY A 37 -12.67 -17.57 9.93
N LEU A 38 -13.36 -18.71 9.96
CA LEU A 38 -14.37 -19.04 8.96
C LEU A 38 -15.56 -18.09 9.13
N ASN A 39 -15.93 -17.41 8.05
CA ASN A 39 -17.16 -16.63 7.97
C ASN A 39 -17.88 -17.04 6.68
N ASP A 40 -19.10 -17.56 6.80
CA ASP A 40 -19.94 -17.94 5.64
C ASP A 40 -20.24 -16.76 4.70
N HIS A 41 -19.93 -15.53 5.12
CA HIS A 41 -20.07 -14.30 4.35
C HIS A 41 -18.72 -13.70 3.89
N SER A 42 -17.62 -14.45 3.94
CA SER A 42 -16.35 -14.00 3.36
C SER A 42 -16.50 -13.77 1.85
N ARG A 43 -16.05 -12.62 1.38
CA ARG A 43 -15.99 -12.29 -0.05
C ARG A 43 -14.65 -12.68 -0.63
N ASP A 44 -14.65 -13.10 -1.90
CA ASP A 44 -13.42 -13.42 -2.62
C ASP A 44 -12.61 -12.12 -2.81
N ASP A 45 -11.28 -12.20 -2.67
CA ASP A 45 -10.40 -11.03 -2.75
C ASP A 45 -10.33 -10.41 -4.16
N ARG A 46 -10.85 -11.13 -5.17
CA ARG A 46 -10.98 -10.68 -6.56
C ARG A 46 -12.28 -9.94 -6.82
N GLU A 47 -13.20 -9.88 -5.86
CA GLU A 47 -14.43 -9.11 -6.02
C GLU A 47 -14.10 -7.61 -6.18
N PRO A 48 -14.66 -6.91 -7.17
CA PRO A 48 -14.37 -5.49 -7.40
C PRO A 48 -14.64 -4.59 -6.18
N GLN A 49 -15.62 -4.95 -5.34
CA GLN A 49 -15.93 -4.23 -4.11
C GLN A 49 -14.83 -4.41 -3.05
N VAL A 50 -14.25 -5.60 -2.94
CA VAL A 50 -13.13 -5.87 -2.03
C VAL A 50 -11.89 -5.12 -2.49
N GLU A 51 -11.63 -5.10 -3.80
CA GLU A 51 -10.53 -4.33 -4.40
C GLU A 51 -10.71 -2.82 -4.18
N HIS A 52 -11.93 -2.30 -4.35
CA HIS A 52 -12.26 -0.90 -4.08
C HIS A 52 -11.98 -0.52 -2.63
N MET A 53 -12.45 -1.33 -1.67
CA MET A 53 -12.22 -1.11 -0.24
C MET A 53 -10.73 -1.22 0.13
N ARG A 54 -10.02 -2.22 -0.41
CA ARG A 54 -8.57 -2.43 -0.19
C ARG A 54 -7.78 -1.21 -0.65
N ILE A 55 -8.03 -0.76 -1.89
CA ILE A 55 -7.35 0.40 -2.46
C ILE A 55 -7.71 1.62 -1.62
N ARG A 56 -8.98 1.93 -1.38
CA ARG A 56 -9.35 3.09 -0.55
C ARG A 56 -8.71 3.07 0.85
N ALA A 57 -8.55 1.88 1.44
CA ALA A 57 -7.85 1.70 2.71
C ALA A 57 -6.32 1.80 2.62
N GLY A 58 -5.76 1.98 1.43
CA GLY A 58 -4.32 2.01 1.17
C GLY A 58 -3.62 0.67 1.34
N PHE A 59 -4.35 -0.43 1.54
CA PHE A 59 -3.74 -1.74 1.81
C PHE A 59 -3.01 -2.29 0.59
N LEU A 60 -1.80 -2.76 0.84
CA LEU A 60 -0.90 -3.24 -0.20
C LEU A 60 -1.15 -4.72 -0.47
N ARG A 61 -1.23 -5.12 -1.74
CA ARG A 61 -1.24 -6.52 -2.15
C ARG A 61 0.17 -6.98 -2.53
N TYR A 62 0.67 -8.02 -1.88
CA TYR A 62 1.95 -8.63 -2.24
C TYR A 62 1.90 -9.21 -3.67
N GLY A 63 2.96 -9.02 -4.44
CA GLY A 63 3.05 -9.37 -5.86
C GLY A 63 2.35 -8.38 -6.81
N VAL A 64 1.69 -7.33 -6.29
CA VAL A 64 1.06 -6.27 -7.08
C VAL A 64 1.56 -4.89 -6.70
N ASP A 65 1.40 -4.51 -5.42
CA ASP A 65 1.82 -3.21 -4.90
C ASP A 65 3.19 -3.26 -4.24
N VAL A 66 3.58 -4.43 -3.72
CA VAL A 66 4.88 -4.68 -3.07
C VAL A 66 5.40 -6.07 -3.41
N GLY A 67 6.71 -6.20 -3.54
CA GLY A 67 7.40 -7.47 -3.81
C GLY A 67 8.78 -7.53 -3.17
N GLU A 68 9.61 -8.46 -3.65
CA GLU A 68 10.99 -8.65 -3.18
C GLU A 68 11.91 -7.48 -3.59
N GLU A 69 11.50 -6.69 -4.58
CA GLU A 69 12.21 -5.55 -5.14
C GLU A 69 11.96 -4.23 -4.41
N ASN A 70 11.07 -4.22 -3.40
CA ASN A 70 10.66 -3.02 -2.69
C ASN A 70 11.20 -3.03 -1.26
N PHE A 71 11.83 -1.92 -0.87
CA PHE A 71 12.20 -1.73 0.52
C PHE A 71 11.00 -1.22 1.33
N PRO A 72 10.85 -1.63 2.62
CA PRO A 72 9.75 -1.14 3.45
C PRO A 72 9.67 0.40 3.52
N PHE A 73 10.82 1.08 3.50
CA PHE A 73 10.92 2.54 3.49
C PHE A 73 10.40 3.23 2.23
N GLU A 74 10.15 2.47 1.16
CA GLU A 74 9.53 2.96 -0.07
C GLU A 74 8.00 2.80 -0.01
N THR A 75 7.45 2.37 1.12
CA THR A 75 6.04 1.98 1.25
C THR A 75 5.45 2.46 2.57
N PRO A 76 4.12 2.49 2.69
CA PRO A 76 3.45 2.69 3.98
C PRO A 76 3.85 1.66 5.06
N LEU A 77 4.46 0.52 4.71
CA LEU A 77 4.84 -0.53 5.68
C LEU A 77 5.96 -0.09 6.63
N THR A 78 6.66 1.01 6.34
CA THR A 78 7.67 1.59 7.25
C THR A 78 7.13 1.82 8.67
N GLN A 79 5.83 2.05 8.82
CA GLN A 79 5.16 2.24 10.11
C GLN A 79 5.16 0.97 11.00
N PHE A 80 5.35 -0.22 10.42
CA PHE A 80 5.40 -1.49 11.14
C PHE A 80 6.83 -1.95 11.47
N LEU A 81 7.83 -1.15 11.11
CA LEU A 81 9.20 -1.40 11.52
C LEU A 81 9.38 -0.98 12.98
N ASP A 82 9.60 -1.98 13.82
CA ASP A 82 10.04 -1.79 15.19
C ASP A 82 11.57 -1.91 15.23
N TYR A 83 12.24 -0.83 15.66
CA TYR A 83 13.69 -0.74 15.80
C TYR A 83 14.18 -1.14 17.20
N GLY A 84 13.25 -1.26 18.16
CA GLY A 84 13.50 -1.67 19.54
C GLY A 84 13.32 -3.17 19.77
N LYS A 85 12.54 -3.87 18.93
CA LYS A 85 12.55 -5.34 18.91
C LYS A 85 13.95 -5.82 18.55
N GLY A 86 14.41 -6.87 19.24
CA GLY A 86 15.77 -7.41 19.13
C GLY A 86 16.15 -7.93 17.74
N CYS A 87 17.13 -8.81 17.67
CA CYS A 87 17.66 -9.27 16.37
C CYS A 87 16.58 -9.97 15.53
N TYR A 88 16.30 -9.44 14.34
CA TYR A 88 15.38 -10.07 13.36
C TYR A 88 16.05 -10.24 11.99
N VAL A 89 15.54 -11.20 11.20
CA VAL A 89 16.07 -11.49 9.86
C VAL A 89 15.91 -10.26 8.96
N GLY A 90 16.99 -9.86 8.28
CA GLY A 90 16.99 -8.70 7.39
C GLY A 90 17.16 -7.34 8.09
N GLN A 91 17.44 -7.33 9.39
CA GLN A 91 17.67 -6.09 10.16
C GLN A 91 18.84 -5.27 9.62
N GLU A 92 19.96 -5.90 9.25
CA GLU A 92 21.15 -5.18 8.74
C GLU A 92 20.85 -4.31 7.50
N PRO A 93 20.19 -4.83 6.44
CA PRO A 93 19.72 -4.00 5.34
C PRO A 93 18.78 -2.86 5.78
N VAL A 94 17.83 -3.16 6.68
CA VAL A 94 16.85 -2.17 7.14
C VAL A 94 17.54 -1.00 7.86
N PHE A 95 18.43 -1.29 8.81
CA PHE A 95 19.19 -0.27 9.54
C PHE A 95 20.14 0.52 8.64
N ARG A 96 20.73 -0.14 7.65
CA ARG A 96 21.62 0.51 6.68
C ARG A 96 20.87 1.55 5.84
N VAL A 97 19.72 1.18 5.28
CA VAL A 97 18.90 2.11 4.48
C VAL A 97 18.36 3.24 5.36
N HIS A 98 17.92 2.93 6.58
CA HIS A 98 17.48 3.94 7.56
C HIS A 98 18.57 4.99 7.84
N ALA A 99 19.83 4.55 8.03
CA ALA A 99 20.96 5.43 8.32
C ALA A 99 21.47 6.22 7.10
N GLN A 100 21.35 5.67 5.88
CA GLN A 100 21.89 6.27 4.65
C GLN A 100 20.95 7.32 4.03
N GLY A 101 19.65 7.20 4.28
CA GLY A 101 18.67 8.21 3.92
C GLY A 101 18.29 8.24 2.43
N ASN A 102 16.98 8.43 2.24
CA ASN A 102 16.26 8.74 1.00
C ASN A 102 16.11 7.61 -0.01
N SER A 103 14.94 6.96 0.08
CA SER A 103 14.35 6.17 -1.00
C SER A 103 14.37 6.95 -2.32
N ALA A 104 14.70 6.28 -3.42
CA ALA A 104 14.65 6.92 -4.75
C ALA A 104 13.21 7.08 -5.25
N LYS A 105 12.30 6.24 -4.72
CA LYS A 105 10.88 6.21 -5.01
C LYS A 105 10.08 5.92 -3.74
N THR A 106 8.80 6.23 -3.73
CA THR A 106 7.87 5.86 -2.66
C THR A 106 6.50 5.57 -3.24
N LEU A 107 5.79 4.62 -2.64
CA LEU A 107 4.42 4.30 -2.99
C LEU A 107 3.47 5.37 -2.43
N ARG A 108 2.63 5.94 -3.27
CA ARG A 108 1.62 6.95 -2.93
C ARG A 108 0.25 6.59 -3.47
N GLY A 109 -0.77 7.24 -2.92
CA GLY A 109 -2.09 7.33 -3.52
C GLY A 109 -2.08 8.38 -4.63
N LEU A 110 -3.00 8.23 -5.58
CA LEU A 110 -3.21 9.10 -6.72
C LEU A 110 -4.70 9.27 -6.91
N VAL A 111 -5.18 10.51 -6.97
CA VAL A 111 -6.56 10.84 -7.36
C VAL A 111 -6.50 11.30 -8.81
N VAL A 112 -6.98 10.46 -9.73
CA VAL A 112 -6.89 10.67 -11.17
C VAL A 112 -8.25 11.12 -11.71
N ASP A 113 -8.25 12.14 -12.55
CA ASP A 113 -9.47 12.64 -13.17
C ASP A 113 -10.10 11.55 -14.07
N GLY A 114 -11.43 11.45 -14.05
CA GLY A 114 -12.21 10.56 -14.92
C GLY A 114 -12.47 9.16 -14.36
N GLN A 115 -13.39 8.45 -15.02
CA GLN A 115 -14.00 7.21 -14.53
C GLN A 115 -13.56 6.00 -15.35
N ALA A 116 -12.24 5.81 -15.48
CA ALA A 116 -11.66 4.70 -16.22
C ALA A 116 -10.49 4.09 -15.46
N PRO A 117 -10.47 2.75 -15.24
CA PRO A 117 -9.38 2.10 -14.54
C PRO A 117 -8.07 2.28 -15.33
N LEU A 118 -6.97 2.34 -14.60
CA LEU A 118 -5.62 2.39 -15.13
C LEU A 118 -5.03 0.98 -15.18
N ALA A 119 -4.33 0.67 -16.26
CA ALA A 119 -3.60 -0.59 -16.37
C ALA A 119 -2.43 -0.63 -15.39
N HIS A 120 -2.16 -1.81 -14.83
CA HIS A 120 -0.95 -2.05 -14.06
C HIS A 120 0.30 -1.72 -14.90
N GLY A 121 1.25 -1.03 -14.30
CA GLY A 121 2.51 -0.62 -14.93
C GLY A 121 2.39 0.61 -15.84
N VAL A 122 1.22 1.23 -15.98
CA VAL A 122 1.10 2.46 -16.78
C VAL A 122 2.00 3.56 -16.20
N GLN A 123 2.72 4.24 -17.08
CA GLN A 123 3.72 5.23 -16.71
C GLN A 123 3.05 6.47 -16.10
N ILE A 124 3.65 6.95 -15.01
CA ILE A 124 3.36 8.26 -14.43
C ILE A 124 4.39 9.25 -14.96
N LYS A 125 3.92 10.43 -15.35
CA LYS A 125 4.73 11.52 -15.90
C LYS A 125 4.67 12.76 -15.03
N HIS A 126 5.77 13.49 -14.98
CA HIS A 126 5.87 14.78 -14.31
C HIS A 126 6.77 15.71 -15.13
N PRO A 127 6.52 17.04 -15.19
CA PRO A 127 7.36 17.96 -15.95
C PRO A 127 8.86 17.92 -15.57
N ALA A 128 9.17 17.66 -14.29
CA ALA A 128 10.55 17.52 -13.82
C ALA A 128 11.16 16.13 -14.09
N LYS A 129 10.35 15.14 -14.46
CA LYS A 129 10.75 13.74 -14.64
C LYS A 129 9.73 12.99 -15.52
N GLU A 130 10.03 12.84 -16.81
CA GLU A 130 9.12 12.17 -17.76
C GLU A 130 8.76 10.74 -17.31
N ASN A 131 9.74 9.97 -16.83
CA ASN A 131 9.50 8.68 -16.18
C ASN A 131 9.46 8.87 -14.66
N ALA A 132 8.36 9.45 -14.19
CA ALA A 132 8.12 9.76 -12.78
C ALA A 132 7.73 8.53 -11.96
N GLY A 133 7.34 7.42 -12.60
CA GLY A 133 6.92 6.23 -11.87
C GLY A 133 5.94 5.37 -12.66
N PHE A 134 5.21 4.52 -11.95
CA PHE A 134 4.21 3.63 -12.53
C PHE A 134 3.08 3.32 -11.54
N VAL A 135 1.90 3.02 -12.08
CA VAL A 135 0.71 2.58 -11.32
C VAL A 135 0.81 1.10 -10.99
N THR A 136 0.47 0.72 -9.77
CA THR A 136 0.38 -0.68 -9.32
C THR A 136 -1.06 -1.19 -9.31
N SER A 137 -1.99 -0.40 -8.76
CA SER A 137 -3.40 -0.75 -8.60
C SER A 137 -4.28 0.45 -8.90
N SER A 138 -5.50 0.23 -9.40
CA SER A 138 -6.47 1.32 -9.55
C SER A 138 -7.92 0.85 -9.49
N VAL A 139 -8.82 1.77 -9.13
CA VAL A 139 -10.26 1.55 -9.09
C VAL A 139 -11.01 2.85 -9.38
N ILE A 140 -12.18 2.74 -10.00
CA ILE A 140 -13.08 3.88 -10.15
C ILE A 140 -13.67 4.23 -8.78
N ASP A 141 -13.71 5.51 -8.43
CA ASP A 141 -14.30 6.04 -7.19
C ASP A 141 -15.07 7.34 -7.48
N GLY A 142 -16.40 7.22 -7.56
CA GLY A 142 -17.27 8.32 -7.95
C GLY A 142 -16.92 8.83 -9.36
N ASP A 143 -16.60 10.11 -9.47
CA ASP A 143 -16.21 10.78 -10.72
C ASP A 143 -14.70 10.74 -11.00
N THR A 144 -13.94 10.04 -10.15
CA THR A 144 -12.49 9.93 -10.22
C THR A 144 -12.05 8.47 -10.32
N THR A 145 -10.75 8.26 -10.51
CA THR A 145 -10.09 6.97 -10.39
C THR A 145 -9.05 7.08 -9.27
N LEU A 146 -9.15 6.26 -8.23
CA LEU A 146 -8.09 6.13 -7.23
C LEU A 146 -7.05 5.15 -7.75
N ALA A 147 -5.78 5.47 -7.59
CA ALA A 147 -4.69 4.59 -7.95
C ALA A 147 -3.58 4.59 -6.89
N MET A 148 -2.88 3.47 -6.78
CA MET A 148 -1.64 3.36 -6.04
C MET A 148 -0.50 3.29 -7.06
N GLY A 149 0.65 3.86 -6.72
CA GLY A 149 1.80 3.81 -7.61
C GLY A 149 3.08 4.27 -6.96
N TYR A 150 4.21 3.81 -7.50
CA TYR A 150 5.52 4.28 -7.09
C TYR A 150 5.83 5.58 -7.81
N LEU A 151 6.19 6.62 -7.05
CA LEU A 151 6.63 7.91 -7.56
C LEU A 151 8.08 8.14 -7.21
N HIS A 152 8.84 8.67 -8.16
CA HIS A 152 10.21 9.13 -7.96
C HIS A 152 10.26 10.30 -6.98
N ARG A 153 11.36 10.43 -6.24
CA ARG A 153 11.57 11.47 -5.19
C ARG A 153 11.36 12.92 -5.61
N THR A 154 11.27 13.19 -6.90
CA THR A 154 11.06 14.54 -7.46
C THR A 154 9.58 14.91 -7.63
N CYS A 155 8.67 13.97 -7.40
CA CYS A 155 7.26 14.12 -7.73
C CYS A 155 6.34 13.28 -6.82
N TRP A 156 6.77 13.01 -5.58
CA TRP A 156 6.06 12.14 -4.63
C TRP A 156 5.38 12.89 -3.48
N THR A 157 5.39 14.22 -3.54
CA THR A 157 4.87 15.06 -2.45
C THR A 157 3.35 15.10 -2.57
N PRO A 158 2.59 14.77 -1.51
CA PRO A 158 1.14 14.93 -1.54
C PRO A 158 0.72 16.35 -1.95
N GLY A 159 -0.30 16.45 -2.81
CA GLY A 159 -0.79 17.70 -3.41
C GLY A 159 -0.12 18.09 -4.74
N GLU A 160 0.99 17.46 -5.12
CA GLU A 160 1.59 17.68 -6.45
C GLU A 160 0.75 17.06 -7.57
N ASN A 161 0.82 17.66 -8.76
CA ASN A 161 0.14 17.15 -9.96
C ASN A 161 1.09 16.29 -10.79
N VAL A 162 0.62 15.13 -11.22
CA VAL A 162 1.27 14.26 -12.21
C VAL A 162 0.29 13.96 -13.34
N GLU A 163 0.78 13.36 -14.42
CA GLU A 163 -0.04 12.92 -15.55
C GLU A 163 0.05 11.40 -15.69
N ILE A 164 -1.09 10.76 -15.93
CA ILE A 164 -1.20 9.33 -16.16
C ILE A 164 -2.16 9.10 -17.32
N ASP A 165 -1.68 8.50 -18.41
CA ASP A 165 -2.50 8.22 -19.60
C ASP A 165 -3.24 9.47 -20.14
N GLY A 166 -2.55 10.62 -20.17
CA GLY A 166 -3.11 11.90 -20.59
C GLY A 166 -4.11 12.54 -19.61
N ARG A 167 -4.32 11.94 -18.43
CA ARG A 167 -5.21 12.46 -17.39
C ARG A 167 -4.40 13.07 -16.26
N ARG A 168 -4.90 14.19 -15.72
CA ARG A 168 -4.32 14.80 -14.53
C ARG A 168 -4.57 13.89 -13.32
N ALA A 169 -3.57 13.79 -12.46
CA ALA A 169 -3.67 13.12 -11.18
C ALA A 169 -3.02 13.96 -10.07
N VAL A 170 -3.59 13.92 -8.87
CA VAL A 170 -3.03 14.55 -7.67
C VAL A 170 -2.45 13.49 -6.76
N VAL A 171 -1.21 13.68 -6.33
CA VAL A 171 -0.53 12.80 -5.37
C VAL A 171 -1.21 12.90 -4.01
N HIS A 172 -1.47 11.77 -3.38
CA HIS A 172 -2.13 11.66 -2.08
C HIS A 172 -1.30 10.79 -1.12
N GLU A 173 -1.39 11.09 0.17
CA GLU A 173 -0.86 10.21 1.21
C GLU A 173 -1.73 8.94 1.30
N LEU A 174 -1.20 7.82 1.79
CA LEU A 174 -2.03 6.64 2.05
C LEU A 174 -2.26 6.52 3.57
N PRO A 175 -3.45 6.07 4.01
CA PRO A 175 -4.66 5.80 3.22
C PRO A 175 -5.35 7.10 2.72
N TRP A 176 -6.38 6.95 1.87
CA TRP A 176 -7.21 8.07 1.41
C TRP A 176 -8.07 8.67 2.51
#